data_AF-A0A7M1T1N0-F1
#
_entry.id   AF-A0A7M1T1N0-F1
#
_cell.length_a   1.000
_cell.length_b   1.000
_cell.length_c   1.000
_cell.angle_alpha   90.00
_cell.angle_beta   90.00
_cell.angle_gamma   90.00
#
_symmetry.space_group_name_H-M   'P 1'
#
loop_
_entity.id
_entity.type
_entity.pdbx_description
1 polymer ?
#
loop_
_entity_poly.entity_id
_entity_poly.type
_entity_poly.pdbx_seq_one_letter_code
_entity_poly.pdbx_strand_id
1 'polypeptide(L)'
;MKTFLSLALIYFGIGMNAQVGINTSSPQTTLEVVGKPDNIKHFDGFLPPRITGDQLAKKVYTNSHKGTIVYVTKPASNLTGQVIHIVKEGYYYFNGKYWTMMLEEPRYYDTLIVLDETLPANTISEYYAQDYDLPFPTNPRQHIYSVKV
;
A
#
# COMPACT_ATOMS: atom_id res chain seq x y z
N MET A 1 -25.62 -23.25 47.96
CA MET A 1 -24.74 -22.07 47.83
C MET A 1 -23.66 -22.21 46.77
N LYS A 2 -22.98 -23.37 46.64
CA LYS A 2 -21.90 -23.55 45.65
C LYS A 2 -22.34 -23.34 44.18
N THR A 3 -23.53 -23.81 43.82
CA THR A 3 -24.12 -23.66 42.46
C THR A 3 -24.49 -22.22 42.10
N PHE A 4 -24.97 -21.43 43.06
CA PHE A 4 -25.30 -20.01 42.83
C PHE A 4 -24.06 -19.15 42.57
N LEU A 5 -22.95 -19.45 43.25
CA LEU A 5 -21.67 -18.77 43.00
C LEU A 5 -21.14 -19.09 41.58
N SER A 6 -21.30 -20.32 41.11
CA SER A 6 -20.93 -20.73 39.75
C SER A 6 -21.74 -20.00 38.67
N LEU A 7 -23.06 -19.85 38.87
CA LEU A 7 -23.94 -19.13 37.94
C LEU A 7 -23.62 -17.62 37.89
N ALA A 8 -23.29 -17.01 39.03
CA ALA A 8 -22.88 -15.60 39.08
C ALA A 8 -21.55 -15.34 38.35
N LEU A 9 -20.60 -16.28 38.42
CA LEU A 9 -19.31 -16.18 37.74
C LEU A 9 -19.44 -16.31 36.21
N ILE A 10 -20.36 -17.15 35.73
CA ILE A 10 -20.66 -17.29 34.29
C ILE A 10 -21.34 -16.02 33.75
N TYR A 11 -22.19 -15.36 34.54
CA TYR A 11 -22.86 -14.12 34.15
C TYR A 11 -21.90 -12.92 34.04
N PHE A 12 -20.79 -12.93 34.78
CA PHE A 12 -19.76 -11.89 34.70
C PHE A 12 -18.89 -12.00 33.42
N GLY A 13 -18.87 -13.18 32.78
CA GLY A 13 -18.07 -13.45 31.57
C GLY A 13 -18.67 -12.97 30.25
N ILE A 14 -19.93 -12.50 30.25
CA ILE A 14 -20.69 -12.22 29.00
C ILE A 14 -20.52 -10.77 28.49
N GLY A 15 -19.67 -9.95 29.12
CA GLY A 15 -19.61 -8.50 28.87
C GLY A 15 -18.26 -7.93 28.43
N MET A 16 -17.27 -8.75 28.07
CA MET A 16 -15.96 -8.24 27.66
C MET A 16 -15.94 -7.93 26.17
N ASN A 17 -16.02 -6.65 25.82
CA ASN A 17 -15.75 -6.19 24.46
C ASN A 17 -14.30 -6.53 24.10
N ALA A 18 -14.06 -7.22 22.98
CA ALA A 18 -12.73 -7.65 22.53
C ALA A 18 -11.92 -6.54 21.82
N GLN A 19 -12.27 -5.28 22.06
CA GLN A 19 -11.59 -4.12 21.48
C GLN A 19 -10.26 -3.85 22.19
N VAL A 20 -9.23 -3.57 21.39
CA VAL A 20 -7.86 -3.33 21.86
C VAL A 20 -7.54 -1.84 21.71
N GLY A 21 -7.27 -1.17 22.82
CA GLY A 21 -6.79 0.21 22.85
C GLY A 21 -5.29 0.25 23.14
N ILE A 22 -4.53 0.99 22.33
CA ILE A 22 -3.14 1.39 22.63
C ILE A 22 -3.16 2.88 22.93
N ASN A 23 -2.67 3.25 24.13
CA ASN A 23 -2.75 4.62 24.67
C ASN A 23 -4.17 5.18 24.86
N THR A 24 -5.21 4.33 24.88
CA THR A 24 -6.58 4.70 25.25
C THR A 24 -7.22 3.58 26.09
N SER A 25 -7.98 3.93 27.13
CA SER A 25 -8.73 2.97 27.95
C SER A 25 -10.16 2.75 27.44
N SER A 26 -10.62 3.58 26.51
CA SER A 26 -11.97 3.51 25.94
C SER A 26 -11.89 3.53 24.41
N PRO A 27 -11.36 2.45 23.79
CA PRO A 27 -11.26 2.37 22.34
C PRO A 27 -12.65 2.44 21.70
N GLN A 28 -12.75 3.19 20.60
CA GLN A 28 -13.95 3.39 19.78
C GLN A 28 -14.00 2.45 18.57
N THR A 29 -12.90 1.74 18.29
CA THR A 29 -12.77 0.75 17.21
C THR A 29 -12.18 -0.55 17.74
N THR A 30 -12.28 -1.64 16.98
CA THR A 30 -11.72 -2.95 17.37
C THR A 30 -10.22 -2.88 17.69
N LEU A 31 -9.47 -2.03 16.99
CA LEU A 31 -8.13 -1.63 17.34
C LEU A 31 -8.03 -0.11 17.21
N GLU A 32 -7.71 0.59 18.30
CA GLU A 32 -7.44 2.03 18.30
C GLU A 32 -6.04 2.30 18.85
N VAL A 33 -5.26 3.12 18.14
CA VAL A 33 -3.94 3.57 18.58
C VAL A 33 -3.98 5.09 18.69
N VAL A 34 -3.98 5.60 19.92
CA VAL A 34 -4.00 7.04 20.18
C VAL A 34 -2.58 7.57 20.31
N GLY A 35 -2.28 8.65 19.59
CA GLY A 35 -0.98 9.29 19.62
C GLY A 35 -0.79 10.32 20.72
N LYS A 36 0.41 10.89 20.82
CA LYS A 36 0.75 12.03 21.69
C LYS A 36 1.45 13.13 20.87
N PRO A 37 0.71 13.90 20.05
CA PRO A 37 1.29 14.77 19.03
C PRO A 37 2.23 15.86 19.57
N ASP A 38 2.02 16.33 20.80
CA ASP A 38 2.86 17.38 21.41
C ASP A 38 4.11 16.83 22.12
N ASN A 39 4.26 15.50 22.25
CA ASN A 39 5.39 14.89 22.94
C ASN A 39 6.47 14.46 21.95
N ILE A 40 7.53 15.27 21.82
CA ILE A 40 8.67 15.02 20.91
C ILE A 40 9.45 13.72 21.18
N LYS A 41 9.23 13.07 22.33
CA LYS A 41 9.85 11.78 22.70
C LYS A 41 8.88 10.60 22.54
N HIS A 42 7.69 10.85 22.02
CA HIS A 42 6.70 9.82 21.70
C HIS A 42 6.56 9.76 20.18
N PHE A 43 6.86 8.59 19.62
CA PHE A 43 6.86 8.38 18.17
C PHE A 43 5.54 7.73 17.75
N ASP A 44 4.59 8.57 17.35
CA ASP A 44 3.27 8.14 16.89
C ASP A 44 3.37 7.32 15.60
N GLY A 45 2.69 6.17 15.56
CA GLY A 45 2.55 5.38 14.34
C GLY A 45 2.18 3.92 14.56
N PHE A 46 1.90 3.25 13.45
CA PHE A 46 1.77 1.79 13.37
C PHE A 46 2.91 1.25 12.51
N LEU A 47 3.83 0.50 13.13
CA LEU A 47 4.94 -0.14 12.43
C LEU A 47 4.55 -1.58 12.05
N PRO A 48 4.19 -1.87 10.78
CA PRO A 48 3.86 -3.23 10.37
C PRO A 48 5.12 -4.12 10.36
N PRO A 49 4.95 -5.45 10.19
CA PRO A 49 6.08 -6.34 9.95
C PRO A 49 6.94 -5.87 8.78
N ARG A 50 8.25 -5.79 9.02
CA ARG A 50 9.26 -5.49 7.99
C ARG A 50 9.87 -6.80 7.48
N ILE A 51 9.83 -7.01 6.17
CA ILE A 51 10.21 -8.29 5.56
C ILE A 51 10.84 -8.05 4.18
N THR A 52 11.82 -8.84 3.75
CA THR A 52 12.30 -8.74 2.36
C THR A 52 11.33 -9.43 1.40
N GLY A 53 11.34 -9.07 0.11
CA GLY A 53 10.57 -9.77 -0.91
C GLY A 53 10.88 -11.27 -0.96
N ASP A 54 12.16 -11.64 -0.81
CA ASP A 54 12.59 -13.05 -0.76
C ASP A 54 12.09 -13.80 0.48
N GLN A 55 12.04 -13.14 1.64
CA GLN A 55 11.46 -13.74 2.85
C GLN A 55 9.94 -13.90 2.71
N LEU A 56 9.29 -12.95 2.04
CA LEU A 56 7.86 -12.99 1.78
C LEU A 56 7.50 -14.08 0.76
N ALA A 57 8.36 -14.31 -0.24
CA ALA A 57 8.22 -15.37 -1.23
C ALA A 57 8.24 -16.79 -0.64
N LYS A 58 8.85 -16.97 0.55
CA LYS A 58 8.88 -18.24 1.29
C LYS A 58 7.58 -18.54 2.05
N LYS A 59 6.64 -17.60 2.06
CA LYS A 59 5.36 -17.73 2.77
C LYS A 59 4.21 -17.86 1.78
N VAL A 60 3.19 -18.64 2.16
CA VAL A 60 1.98 -18.82 1.36
C VAL A 60 0.82 -18.14 2.08
N TYR A 61 0.31 -17.08 1.47
CA TYR A 61 -0.88 -16.37 1.95
C TYR A 61 -2.11 -16.88 1.20
N THR A 62 -3.18 -17.21 1.92
CA THR A 62 -4.46 -17.64 1.34
C THR A 62 -5.50 -16.51 1.37
N ASN A 63 -6.68 -16.73 0.78
CA ASN A 63 -7.77 -15.77 0.78
C ASN A 63 -8.17 -15.25 2.18
N SER A 64 -7.98 -16.04 3.25
CA SER A 64 -8.26 -15.60 4.62
C SER A 64 -7.33 -14.50 5.13
N HIS A 65 -6.20 -14.27 4.44
CA HIS A 65 -5.21 -13.25 4.79
C HIS A 65 -5.31 -11.98 3.93
N LYS A 66 -6.35 -11.87 3.10
CA LYS A 66 -6.57 -10.68 2.26
C LYS A 66 -6.64 -9.42 3.14
N GLY A 67 -5.96 -8.37 2.72
CA GLY A 67 -5.82 -7.12 3.48
C GLY A 67 -4.63 -7.10 4.45
N THR A 68 -3.84 -8.17 4.54
CA THR A 68 -2.59 -8.15 5.34
C THR A 68 -1.65 -7.09 4.79
N ILE A 69 -1.04 -6.30 5.67
CA ILE A 69 -0.13 -5.21 5.34
C ILE A 69 1.28 -5.57 5.83
N VAL A 70 2.27 -5.35 4.98
CA VAL A 70 3.69 -5.44 5.35
C VAL A 70 4.46 -4.26 4.76
N TYR A 71 5.57 -3.92 5.39
CA TYR A 71 6.56 -3.06 4.76
C TYR A 71 7.68 -3.93 4.19
N VAL A 72 7.82 -3.92 2.87
CA VAL A 72 8.89 -4.66 2.19
C VAL A 72 10.16 -3.82 2.20
N THR A 73 11.25 -4.36 2.73
CA THR A 73 12.55 -3.65 2.87
C THR A 73 13.49 -3.81 1.67
N LYS A 74 13.29 -4.84 0.85
CA LYS A 74 14.07 -5.10 -0.38
C LYS A 74 13.20 -5.84 -1.40
N PRO A 75 13.37 -5.59 -2.71
CA PRO A 75 12.64 -6.31 -3.75
C PRO A 75 12.86 -7.83 -3.68
N ALA A 76 11.96 -8.59 -4.27
CA ALA A 76 12.17 -10.03 -4.46
C ALA A 76 13.17 -10.26 -5.60
N SER A 77 14.12 -11.16 -5.40
CA SER A 77 15.12 -11.54 -6.39
C SER A 77 14.49 -12.31 -7.56
N ASN A 78 13.42 -13.07 -7.29
CA ASN A 78 12.65 -13.80 -8.30
C ASN A 78 11.18 -13.36 -8.25
N LEU A 79 10.75 -12.62 -9.27
CA LEU A 79 9.41 -12.04 -9.39
C LEU A 79 8.40 -13.07 -9.91
N THR A 80 8.01 -14.02 -9.06
CA THR A 80 7.02 -15.06 -9.40
C THR A 80 5.98 -15.25 -8.30
N GLY A 81 4.86 -15.91 -8.64
CA GLY A 81 3.81 -16.23 -7.69
C GLY A 81 3.25 -14.98 -6.99
N GLN A 82 3.14 -15.03 -5.67
CA GLN A 82 2.52 -13.97 -4.88
C GLN A 82 3.33 -12.67 -4.83
N VAL A 83 4.65 -12.72 -5.10
CA VAL A 83 5.57 -11.58 -4.97
C VAL A 83 5.91 -10.91 -6.30
N ILE A 84 5.21 -11.27 -7.38
CA ILE A 84 5.52 -10.80 -8.75
C ILE A 84 5.58 -9.27 -8.91
N HIS A 85 4.88 -8.50 -8.07
CA HIS A 85 4.89 -7.03 -8.11
C HIS A 85 5.84 -6.37 -7.10
N ILE A 86 6.66 -7.15 -6.37
CA ILE A 86 7.56 -6.62 -5.34
C ILE A 86 8.90 -6.20 -5.96
N VAL A 87 8.84 -5.15 -6.78
CA VAL A 87 9.97 -4.63 -7.55
C VAL A 87 10.77 -3.54 -6.83
N LYS A 88 10.22 -2.98 -5.74
CA LYS A 88 10.85 -1.92 -4.95
C LYS A 88 10.47 -2.01 -3.47
N GLU A 89 11.25 -1.36 -2.62
CA GLU A 89 10.93 -1.14 -1.21
C GLU A 89 9.60 -0.38 -1.05
N GLY A 90 8.80 -0.68 -0.03
CA GLY A 90 7.60 0.09 0.29
C GLY A 90 6.50 -0.70 1.00
N TYR A 91 5.34 -0.08 1.15
CA TYR A 91 4.16 -0.71 1.76
C TYR A 91 3.40 -1.56 0.74
N TYR A 92 3.13 -2.81 1.10
CA TYR A 92 2.36 -3.74 0.30
C TYR A 92 1.21 -4.32 1.11
N TYR A 93 0.08 -4.57 0.43
CA TYR A 93 -0.99 -5.39 0.96
C TYR A 93 -1.20 -6.66 0.15
N PHE A 94 -1.64 -7.73 0.80
CA PHE A 94 -2.04 -8.94 0.12
C PHE A 94 -3.47 -8.81 -0.41
N ASN A 95 -3.65 -8.82 -1.73
CA ASN A 95 -4.96 -8.64 -2.36
C ASN A 95 -5.79 -9.95 -2.47
N GLY A 96 -5.26 -11.07 -1.99
CA GLY A 96 -5.83 -12.42 -2.12
C GLY A 96 -5.08 -13.31 -3.11
N LYS A 97 -4.27 -12.71 -4.00
CA LYS A 97 -3.48 -13.43 -5.02
C LYS A 97 -2.03 -12.95 -5.08
N TYR A 98 -1.82 -11.64 -5.03
CA TYR A 98 -0.52 -10.99 -5.12
C TYR A 98 -0.34 -9.95 -4.03
N TRP A 99 0.91 -9.70 -3.66
CA TRP A 99 1.32 -8.51 -2.93
C TRP A 99 1.26 -7.32 -3.88
N THR A 100 0.47 -6.30 -3.51
CA THR A 100 0.24 -5.10 -4.31
C THR A 100 0.70 -3.90 -3.51
N MET A 101 1.44 -2.99 -4.14
CA MET A 101 1.89 -1.78 -3.48
C MET A 101 0.69 -0.87 -3.15
N MET A 102 0.69 -0.26 -1.97
CA MET A 102 -0.42 0.59 -1.50
C MET A 102 -0.47 1.97 -2.14
N LEU A 103 0.69 2.53 -2.46
CA LEU A 103 0.84 3.85 -3.09
C LEU A 103 1.85 3.70 -4.22
N GLU A 104 1.39 3.78 -5.45
CA GLU A 104 2.25 4.08 -6.59
C GLU A 104 1.78 5.41 -7.15
N GLU A 105 2.69 6.39 -7.20
CA GLU A 105 2.41 7.62 -7.94
C GLU A 105 2.07 7.26 -9.38
N PRO A 106 1.01 7.84 -9.97
CA PRO A 106 0.69 7.59 -11.35
C PRO A 106 1.89 7.99 -12.21
N ARG A 107 2.48 7.02 -12.91
CA ARG A 107 3.47 7.31 -13.94
C ARG A 107 2.74 7.93 -15.13
N TYR A 108 2.90 9.23 -15.32
CA TYR A 108 2.48 9.91 -16.54
C TYR A 108 3.54 9.64 -17.60
N TYR A 109 3.13 9.03 -18.70
CA TYR A 109 3.96 8.96 -19.91
C TYR A 109 3.54 10.12 -20.80
N ASP A 110 4.46 11.02 -21.12
CA ASP A 110 4.24 11.97 -22.21
C ASP A 110 4.63 11.28 -23.53
N THR A 111 3.78 11.37 -24.54
CA THR A 111 4.06 10.81 -25.86
C THR A 111 4.14 11.95 -26.87
N LEU A 112 5.35 12.20 -27.40
CA LEU A 112 5.52 13.11 -28.52
C LEU A 112 5.21 12.36 -29.82
N ILE A 113 4.09 12.69 -30.46
CA ILE A 113 3.80 12.25 -31.82
C ILE A 113 4.39 13.28 -32.77
N VAL A 114 5.50 12.93 -33.43
CA VAL A 114 6.05 13.74 -34.53
C VAL A 114 5.36 13.34 -35.82
N LEU A 115 4.56 14.26 -36.38
CA LEU A 115 4.02 14.12 -37.74
C LEU A 115 5.00 14.77 -38.71
N ASP A 116 5.80 13.95 -39.40
CA ASP A 116 6.73 14.42 -40.43
C ASP A 116 6.15 14.08 -41.81
N GLU A 117 5.80 15.11 -42.57
CA GLU A 117 5.21 15.01 -43.91
C GLU A 117 6.20 14.50 -44.97
N THR A 118 7.49 14.48 -44.65
CA THR A 118 8.57 13.99 -45.52
C THR A 118 8.87 12.50 -45.32
N LEU A 119 8.35 11.89 -44.25
CA LEU A 119 8.44 10.44 -44.04
C LEU A 119 7.36 9.71 -44.85
N PRO A 120 7.66 8.51 -45.38
CA PRO A 120 6.66 7.71 -46.06
C PRO A 120 5.49 7.40 -45.11
N ALA A 121 4.27 7.40 -45.66
CA ALA A 121 3.05 7.13 -44.91
C ALA A 121 3.20 5.88 -44.02
N ASN A 122 2.80 5.99 -42.75
CA ASN A 122 2.93 5.00 -41.67
C ASN A 122 4.31 4.85 -41.00
N THR A 123 5.23 5.80 -41.14
CA THR A 123 6.45 5.79 -40.33
C THR A 123 6.17 6.35 -38.94
N ILE A 124 6.09 5.50 -37.92
CA ILE A 124 6.09 5.92 -36.51
C ILE A 124 7.54 5.94 -36.03
N SER A 125 8.06 7.12 -35.71
CA SER A 125 9.34 7.27 -35.02
C SER A 125 9.07 7.33 -33.51
N GLU A 126 9.30 6.22 -32.79
CA GLU A 126 9.18 6.18 -31.33
C GLU A 126 10.43 6.85 -30.71
N TYR A 127 10.25 8.02 -30.09
CA TYR A 127 11.29 8.65 -29.29
C TYR A 127 10.97 8.45 -27.80
N TYR A 128 11.67 7.51 -27.16
CA TYR A 128 11.60 7.34 -25.72
C TYR A 128 12.53 8.34 -25.04
N ALA A 129 12.01 9.50 -24.64
CA ALA A 129 12.68 10.35 -23.66
C ALA A 129 12.31 9.83 -22.26
N GLN A 130 13.28 9.24 -21.57
CA GLN A 130 13.08 8.68 -20.23
C GLN A 130 13.35 9.76 -19.18
N ASP A 131 12.50 10.79 -19.12
CA ASP A 131 12.63 11.83 -18.10
C ASP A 131 11.96 11.36 -16.81
N TYR A 132 12.81 11.02 -15.84
CA TYR A 132 12.39 10.44 -14.56
C TYR A 132 11.94 11.46 -13.51
N ASP A 133 12.08 12.77 -13.76
CA ASP A 133 11.80 13.81 -12.78
C ASP A 133 11.12 15.03 -13.43
N LEU A 134 9.78 15.03 -13.48
CA LEU A 134 9.04 16.29 -13.63
C LEU A 134 8.61 16.78 -12.24
N PRO A 135 9.08 17.96 -11.79
CA PRO A 135 8.67 18.51 -10.52
C PRO A 135 7.29 19.15 -10.69
N PHE A 136 6.32 18.66 -9.91
CA PHE A 136 5.00 19.24 -9.59
C PHE A 136 3.77 18.79 -10.41
N PRO A 137 2.58 18.73 -9.75
CA PRO A 137 1.36 18.22 -10.32
C PRO A 137 0.66 19.33 -11.09
N THR A 138 1.02 19.52 -12.36
CA THR A 138 0.17 20.33 -13.24
C THR A 138 -0.95 19.45 -13.80
N ASN A 139 -2.17 19.94 -13.61
CA ASN A 139 -3.42 19.40 -14.11
C ASN A 139 -3.28 18.92 -15.57
N PRO A 140 -3.56 17.64 -15.91
CA PRO A 140 -3.33 17.07 -17.24
C PRO A 140 -4.26 17.63 -18.34
N ARG A 141 -5.06 18.67 -18.06
CA ARG A 141 -6.01 19.27 -19.00
C ARG A 141 -5.48 20.44 -19.84
N GLN A 142 -4.18 20.76 -19.79
CA GLN A 142 -3.63 21.82 -20.64
C GLN A 142 -2.48 21.31 -21.53
N HIS A 143 -2.76 20.31 -22.36
CA HIS A 143 -2.01 20.18 -23.61
C HIS A 143 -2.60 21.19 -24.59
N ILE A 144 -1.96 22.36 -24.67
CA ILE A 144 -2.23 23.34 -25.71
C ILE A 144 -1.81 22.69 -27.03
N TYR A 145 -2.79 22.34 -27.88
CA TYR A 145 -2.53 22.06 -29.28
C TYR A 145 -1.97 23.32 -29.92
N SER A 146 -0.65 23.44 -29.95
CA SER A 146 0.03 24.41 -30.79
C SER A 146 0.24 23.77 -32.16
N VAL A 147 -0.81 23.78 -32.97
CA VAL A 147 -0.62 23.78 -34.42
C VAL A 147 -0.12 25.18 -34.78
N LYS A 148 1.11 25.28 -35.26
CA LYS A 148 1.49 26.35 -36.18
C LYS A 148 2.69 25.99 -37.05
N VAL A 149 2.32 25.78 -38.32
CA VAL A 149 3.06 25.86 -39.61
C VAL A 149 4.11 24.80 -39.86
#